data_AF-A0A2P5Y070-F1
#
_entry.id   AF-A0A2P5Y070-F1
#
_cell.length_a   1.000
_cell.length_b   1.000
_cell.length_c   1.000
_cell.angle_alpha   90.00
_cell.angle_beta   90.00
_cell.angle_gamma   90.00
#
_symmetry.space_group_name_H-M   'P 1'
#
loop_
_entity.id
_entity.type
_entity.pdbx_description
1 polymer ?
#
loop_
_entity_poly.entity_id
_entity_poly.type
_entity_poly.pdbx_seq_one_letter_code
_entity_poly.pdbx_strand_id
1 'polypeptide(L)'
;MVLKGIALPIITLILALGIQAGFSQNISKASFPKGFIFGTASSAFQYEGAVKEDGRGPTIWDTFSHAFGKILDGSNADVAVDQYHRYPVSDDLRN
;
A
#
# COMPACT_ATOMS: atom_id res chain seq x y z
N MET A 1 2.68 18.85 54.53
CA MET A 1 3.50 18.84 53.30
C MET A 1 3.82 17.39 52.89
N VAL A 2 2.79 16.54 52.70
CA VAL A 2 2.96 15.10 52.35
C VAL A 2 1.96 14.63 51.28
N LEU A 3 0.80 15.30 51.13
CA LEU A 3 -0.22 14.94 50.13
C LEU A 3 0.20 15.18 48.65
N LYS A 4 1.20 16.03 48.39
CA LYS A 4 1.64 16.37 47.02
C LYS A 4 2.53 15.29 46.39
N GLY A 5 3.13 14.39 47.18
CA GLY A 5 4.08 13.38 46.68
C GLY A 5 3.43 12.13 46.11
N ILE A 6 2.19 11.82 46.51
CA ILE A 6 1.47 10.60 46.11
C ILE A 6 0.51 10.88 44.94
N ALA A 7 0.05 12.12 44.79
CA ALA A 7 -0.89 12.49 43.73
C ALA A 7 -0.30 12.38 42.32
N LEU A 8 0.97 12.75 42.14
CA LEU A 8 1.63 12.73 40.83
C LEU A 8 1.80 11.31 40.24
N PRO A 9 2.31 10.29 40.98
CA PRO A 9 2.39 8.92 40.47
C PRO A 9 1.02 8.28 40.25
N ILE A 10 -0.01 8.66 41.02
CA ILE A 10 -1.39 8.18 40.82
C ILE A 10 -1.98 8.77 39.54
N ILE A 11 -1.76 10.06 39.27
CA ILE A 11 -2.23 10.71 38.04
C ILE A 11 -1.53 10.13 36.81
N THR A 12 -0.22 9.87 36.86
CA THR A 12 0.49 9.19 35.76
C THR A 12 0.04 7.73 35.59
N LEU A 13 -0.27 7.00 36.67
CA LEU A 13 -0.81 5.64 36.59
C LEU A 13 -2.23 5.62 35.99
N ILE A 14 -3.10 6.56 36.38
CA ILE A 14 -4.46 6.72 35.84
C ILE A 14 -4.42 7.11 34.36
N LEU A 15 -3.52 8.03 33.95
CA LEU A 15 -3.31 8.36 32.54
C LEU A 15 -2.77 7.16 31.75
N ALA A 16 -1.80 6.41 32.29
CA ALA A 16 -1.25 5.23 31.63
C ALA A 16 -2.28 4.09 31.47
N LEU A 17 -3.16 3.89 32.46
CA LEU A 17 -4.27 2.92 32.39
C LEU A 17 -5.42 3.40 31.51
N GLY A 18 -5.71 4.71 31.50
CA GLY A 18 -6.76 5.32 30.67
C GLY A 18 -6.46 5.29 29.16
N ILE A 19 -5.20 5.12 28.77
CA ILE A 19 -4.76 5.03 27.37
C ILE A 19 -4.96 3.61 26.79
N GLN A 20 -5.22 2.58 27.61
CA GLN A 20 -5.28 1.18 27.15
C GLN A 20 -6.66 0.69 26.68
N ALA A 21 -7.65 1.57 26.50
CA ALA A 21 -8.89 1.23 25.81
C ALA A 21 -8.81 1.54 24.30
N GLY A 22 -7.72 1.14 23.67
CA GLY A 22 -7.66 1.07 22.21
C GLY A 22 -8.54 -0.08 21.75
N PHE A 23 -9.74 0.22 21.23
CA PHE A 23 -10.60 -0.79 20.63
C PHE A 23 -9.86 -1.45 19.46
N SER A 24 -9.37 -2.68 19.65
CA SER A 24 -9.02 -3.56 18.52
C SER A 24 -10.32 -4.03 17.90
N GLN A 25 -10.81 -3.30 16.89
CA GLN A 25 -11.95 -3.74 16.11
C GLN A 25 -11.47 -4.84 15.14
N ASN A 26 -11.83 -6.09 15.42
CA ASN A 26 -11.68 -7.17 14.46
C ASN A 26 -12.67 -6.93 13.30
N ILE A 27 -12.20 -6.29 12.22
CA ILE A 27 -12.98 -6.14 10.99
C ILE A 27 -13.03 -7.50 10.28
N SER A 28 -14.23 -7.91 9.88
CA SER A 28 -14.46 -9.16 9.15
C SER A 28 -15.38 -8.92 7.96
N LYS A 29 -15.61 -9.95 7.13
CA LYS A 29 -16.60 -9.87 6.03
C LYS A 29 -17.99 -9.50 6.53
N ALA A 30 -18.35 -9.86 7.77
CA ALA A 30 -19.64 -9.53 8.37
C ALA A 30 -19.80 -8.04 8.70
N SER A 31 -18.69 -7.27 8.69
CA SER A 31 -18.71 -5.82 8.88
C SER A 31 -19.17 -5.05 7.63
N PHE A 32 -19.38 -5.72 6.49
CA PHE A 32 -19.75 -5.10 5.21
C PHE A 32 -21.12 -5.60 4.72
N PRO A 33 -21.86 -4.81 3.91
CA PRO A 33 -23.12 -5.25 3.32
C PRO A 33 -22.97 -6.55 2.52
N LYS A 34 -24.05 -7.33 2.46
CA LYS A 34 -24.09 -8.53 1.62
C LYS A 34 -23.81 -8.15 0.16
N GLY A 35 -22.83 -8.83 -0.45
CA GLY A 35 -22.41 -8.55 -1.82
C GLY A 35 -21.35 -7.45 -1.97
N PHE A 36 -20.76 -6.97 -0.87
CA PHE A 36 -19.62 -6.07 -0.94
C PHE A 36 -18.45 -6.72 -1.70
N ILE A 37 -17.91 -6.00 -2.70
CA ILE A 37 -16.82 -6.49 -3.55
C ILE A 37 -15.50 -5.93 -3.02
N PHE A 38 -14.59 -6.84 -2.68
CA PHE A 38 -13.18 -6.51 -2.47
C PHE A 38 -12.42 -6.81 -3.75
N GLY A 39 -11.58 -5.87 -4.17
CA GLY A 39 -10.79 -6.01 -5.38
C GLY A 39 -9.39 -5.44 -5.19
N THR A 40 -8.54 -5.70 -6.17
CA THR A 40 -7.20 -5.12 -6.30
C THR A 40 -7.17 -4.18 -7.51
N ALA A 41 -6.20 -3.27 -7.54
CA ALA A 41 -5.99 -2.35 -8.64
C ALA A 41 -4.50 -2.25 -8.97
N SER A 42 -4.21 -1.96 -10.24
CA SER A 42 -2.87 -1.76 -10.78
C SER A 42 -2.88 -0.61 -11.80
N SER A 43 -1.71 -0.29 -12.37
CA SER A 43 -1.60 0.62 -13.51
C SER A 43 -0.65 0.05 -14.56
N ALA A 44 -0.91 0.38 -15.84
CA ALA A 44 -0.18 -0.17 -16.99
C ALA A 44 1.35 0.03 -16.86
N PHE A 45 1.81 1.27 -16.68
CA PHE A 45 3.24 1.56 -16.60
C PHE A 45 3.92 0.93 -15.38
N GLN A 46 3.19 0.64 -14.29
CA GLN A 46 3.79 -0.01 -13.12
C GLN A 46 3.90 -1.53 -13.27
N TYR A 47 3.11 -2.15 -14.16
CA TYR A 47 2.94 -3.61 -14.19
C TYR A 47 3.31 -4.27 -15.52
N GLU A 48 2.97 -3.66 -16.65
CA GLU A 48 2.98 -4.34 -17.96
C GLU A 48 4.40 -4.64 -18.45
N GLY A 49 5.28 -3.63 -18.53
CA GLY A 49 6.56 -3.75 -19.22
C GLY A 49 6.40 -3.72 -20.74
N ALA A 50 7.23 -4.48 -21.46
CA ALA A 50 7.16 -4.67 -22.91
C ALA A 50 7.11 -3.35 -23.71
N VAL A 51 7.86 -2.33 -23.27
CA VAL A 51 7.70 -0.94 -23.75
C VAL A 51 7.96 -0.72 -25.24
N LYS A 52 8.57 -1.69 -25.94
CA LYS A 52 8.91 -1.66 -27.38
C LYS A 52 8.16 -2.71 -28.20
N GLU A 53 7.19 -3.40 -27.62
CA GLU A 53 6.50 -4.51 -28.28
C GLU A 53 5.18 -4.04 -28.91
N ASP A 54 4.73 -4.78 -29.91
CA ASP A 54 3.41 -4.70 -30.53
C ASP A 54 2.91 -3.30 -30.89
N GLY A 55 3.85 -2.41 -31.22
CA GLY A 55 3.56 -1.05 -31.68
C GLY A 55 3.20 -0.05 -30.57
N ARG A 56 3.47 -0.37 -29.29
CA ARG A 56 3.29 0.59 -28.19
C ARG A 56 4.08 1.89 -28.45
N GLY A 57 3.38 3.02 -28.40
CA GLY A 57 4.00 4.34 -28.49
C GLY A 57 4.64 4.80 -27.16
N PRO A 58 5.65 5.68 -27.21
CA PRO A 58 6.27 6.22 -26.00
C PRO A 58 5.30 7.12 -25.23
N THR A 59 5.37 7.07 -23.90
CA THR A 59 4.63 7.94 -22.99
C THR A 59 5.56 8.97 -22.34
N ILE A 60 4.97 9.95 -21.66
CA ILE A 60 5.73 10.92 -20.85
C ILE A 60 6.53 10.20 -19.76
N TRP A 61 5.99 9.12 -19.19
CA TRP A 61 6.66 8.36 -18.15
C TRP A 61 7.88 7.61 -18.66
N ASP A 62 7.87 7.10 -19.90
CA ASP A 62 9.07 6.51 -20.53
C ASP A 62 10.20 7.55 -20.60
N THR A 63 9.88 8.79 -21.00
CA THR A 63 10.90 9.86 -21.05
C THR A 63 11.36 10.28 -19.66
N PHE A 64 10.42 10.42 -18.73
CA PHE A 64 10.72 10.89 -17.38
C PHE A 64 11.56 9.88 -16.58
N SER A 65 11.25 8.59 -16.65
CA SER A 65 11.96 7.57 -15.86
C SER A 65 13.39 7.34 -16.34
N HIS A 66 13.64 7.55 -17.64
CA HIS A 66 14.98 7.43 -18.22
C HIS A 66 15.87 8.66 -17.96
N ALA A 67 15.32 9.75 -17.41
CA ALA A 67 16.11 10.93 -17.07
C ALA A 67 16.86 10.74 -15.74
N PHE A 68 18.16 11.07 -15.75
CA PHE A 68 19.03 10.94 -14.58
C PHE A 68 18.48 11.68 -13.36
N GLY A 69 18.42 10.98 -12.22
CA GLY A 69 17.97 11.53 -10.95
C GLY A 69 16.47 11.79 -10.83
N LYS A 70 15.63 11.31 -11.76
CA LYS A 70 14.16 11.41 -11.67
C LYS A 70 13.52 10.27 -10.90
N ILE A 71 14.06 9.07 -11.03
CA ILE A 71 13.69 7.91 -10.22
C ILE A 71 14.77 7.70 -9.16
N LEU A 72 14.37 7.47 -7.91
CA LEU A 72 15.27 7.45 -6.75
C LEU A 72 16.41 6.44 -6.90
N ASP A 73 16.10 5.26 -7.46
CA ASP A 73 17.04 4.16 -7.70
C ASP A 73 17.52 4.10 -9.17
N GLY A 74 17.10 5.05 -10.01
CA GLY A 74 17.40 5.07 -11.44
C GLY A 74 16.71 3.98 -12.26
N SER A 75 15.73 3.27 -11.70
CA SER A 75 14.95 2.26 -12.42
C SER A 75 13.97 2.87 -13.42
N ASN A 76 13.45 2.03 -14.33
CA ASN A 76 12.39 2.38 -15.26
C ASN A 76 11.41 1.20 -15.38
N ALA A 77 10.36 1.39 -16.19
CA ALA A 77 9.34 0.36 -16.40
C ALA A 77 9.48 -0.39 -17.73
N ASP A 78 10.69 -0.48 -18.30
CA ASP A 78 10.89 -1.17 -19.57
C ASP A 78 10.42 -2.64 -19.50
N VAL A 79 10.61 -3.25 -18.32
CA VAL A 79 10.18 -4.62 -18.01
C VAL A 79 9.13 -4.67 -16.89
N ALA A 80 9.21 -3.80 -15.87
CA ALA A 80 8.32 -3.81 -14.71
C ALA A 80 8.22 -5.21 -14.04
N VAL A 81 7.01 -5.69 -13.72
CA VAL A 81 6.77 -7.08 -13.29
C VAL A 81 6.40 -8.01 -14.44
N ASP A 82 6.61 -7.56 -15.69
CA ASP A 82 6.44 -8.35 -16.90
C ASP A 82 5.01 -8.92 -17.04
N GLN A 83 4.00 -8.16 -16.57
CA GLN A 83 2.62 -8.60 -16.64
C GLN A 83 2.12 -8.72 -18.07
N TYR A 84 2.72 -8.00 -19.03
CA TYR A 84 2.39 -8.14 -20.46
C TYR A 84 2.49 -9.59 -20.93
N HIS A 85 3.54 -10.30 -20.50
CA HIS A 85 3.74 -11.72 -20.84
C HIS A 85 3.10 -12.68 -19.82
N ARG A 86 2.94 -12.23 -18.57
CA ARG A 86 2.54 -13.07 -17.42
C ARG A 86 1.10 -12.90 -16.99
N TYR A 87 0.29 -12.14 -17.72
CA TYR A 87 -1.12 -11.97 -17.41
C TYR A 87 -1.88 -13.32 -17.28
N PRO A 88 -1.57 -14.40 -18.03
CA PRO A 88 -2.31 -15.65 -17.87
C PRO A 88 -2.14 -16.26 -16.47
N VAL A 89 -0.92 -16.24 -15.93
CA VAL A 89 -0.62 -16.73 -14.58
C VAL A 89 -1.18 -15.78 -13.51
N SER A 90 -1.25 -14.49 -13.82
CA SER A 90 -1.80 -13.47 -12.90
C SER A 90 -3.32 -13.59 -12.77
N ASP A 91 -4.02 -13.98 -13.85
CA ASP A 91 -5.46 -14.25 -13.84
C ASP A 91 -5.81 -15.49 -13.01
N ASP A 92 -4.95 -16.51 -13.00
CA ASP A 92 -5.15 -17.72 -12.19
C ASP A 92 -5.16 -17.44 -10.67
N LEU A 93 -4.53 -16.35 -10.21
CA LEU A 93 -4.56 -15.93 -8.80
C LEU A 93 -5.87 -15.23 -8.39
N ARG A 94 -6.81 -15.02 -9.32
CA ARG A 94 -8.13 -14.41 -9.03
C ARG A 94 -9.17 -15.41 -8.51
N ASN A 95 -8.90 -16.72 -8.57
CA ASN A 95 -9.80 -17.79 -8.13
C ASN A 95 -9.29 -18.48 -6.86
#